data_AF-A0A8T3TF45-F1
#
_entry.id   AF-A0A8T3TF45-F1
#
_cell.length_a   1.000
_cell.length_b   1.000
_cell.length_c   1.000
_cell.angle_alpha   90.00
_cell.angle_beta   90.00
_cell.angle_gamma   90.00
#
_symmetry.space_group_name_H-M   'P 1'
#
loop_
_entity.id
_entity.type
_entity.pdbx_description
1 polymer ?
#
loop_
_entity_poly.entity_id
_entity_poly.type
_entity_poly.pdbx_seq_one_letter_code
_entity_poly.pdbx_strand_id
1 'polypeptide(L)'
;MGVRLDPPIVPYRPAEPPGIATVPRAVLQAGIGDPEAGYVTIYEFADANTASARGAEFAAYLESGFGQTNYPLDAQFSLAQVGGTLIFTWWSSELAADRELARAAFEAISSVGTRIPVV
;
A
#
# COMPACT_ATOMS: atom_id res chain seq x y z
N MET A 1 -1.20 -12.15 -15.41
CA MET A 1 -0.31 -12.96 -14.55
C MET A 1 -0.77 -12.80 -13.12
N GLY A 2 -0.62 -13.82 -12.27
CA GLY A 2 -0.84 -13.71 -10.82
C GLY A 2 0.44 -13.28 -10.11
N VAL A 3 0.31 -12.53 -9.03
CA VAL A 3 1.43 -12.15 -8.14
C VAL A 3 1.42 -13.07 -6.93
N ARG A 4 2.58 -13.64 -6.59
CA ARG A 4 2.75 -14.37 -5.33
C ARG A 4 2.98 -13.37 -4.21
N LEU A 5 2.22 -13.54 -3.12
CA LEU A 5 2.42 -12.81 -1.86
C LEU A 5 2.89 -13.78 -0.79
N ASP A 6 3.95 -13.40 -0.08
CA ASP A 6 4.53 -14.16 1.03
C ASP A 6 4.62 -13.27 2.28
N PRO A 7 4.84 -13.84 3.48
CA PRO A 7 5.22 -13.04 4.65
C PRO A 7 6.49 -12.21 4.38
N PRO A 8 6.57 -10.98 4.88
CA PRO A 8 7.70 -10.11 4.62
C PRO A 8 8.96 -10.65 5.30
N ILE A 9 10.11 -10.51 4.62
CA ILE A 9 11.41 -10.93 5.16
C ILE A 9 11.91 -9.93 6.20
N VAL A 10 11.58 -8.64 6.02
CA VAL A 10 11.94 -7.54 6.93
C VAL A 10 10.66 -6.93 7.51
N PRO A 11 10.62 -6.58 8.81
CA PRO A 11 9.48 -5.85 9.37
C PRO A 11 9.24 -4.54 8.62
N TYR A 12 8.00 -4.30 8.21
CA TYR A 12 7.61 -3.10 7.49
C TYR A 12 6.40 -2.45 8.13
N ARG A 13 6.43 -1.12 8.17
CA ARG A 13 5.29 -0.29 8.54
C ARG A 13 5.27 0.92 7.60
N PRO A 14 4.18 1.13 6.85
CA PRO A 14 4.08 2.31 5.99
C PRO A 14 3.95 3.58 6.82
N ALA A 15 4.12 4.73 6.16
CA ALA A 15 3.79 6.01 6.76
C ALA A 15 2.27 6.12 6.89
N GLU A 16 1.76 5.83 8.09
CA GLU A 16 0.32 5.80 8.40
C GLU A 16 -0.13 7.12 9.03
N PRO A 17 -1.35 7.60 8.72
CA PRO A 17 -1.95 8.67 9.48
C PRO A 17 -2.28 8.21 10.92
N PRO A 18 -2.41 9.14 11.88
CA PRO A 18 -2.72 8.81 13.26
C PRO A 18 -3.98 7.95 13.45
N GLY A 19 -5.01 8.15 12.63
CA GLY A 19 -6.26 7.39 12.71
C GLY A 19 -6.16 5.92 12.29
N ILE A 20 -5.05 5.51 11.67
CA ILE A 20 -4.79 4.15 11.20
C ILE A 20 -3.68 3.46 12.01
N ALA A 21 -2.87 4.22 12.72
CA ALA A 21 -1.64 3.75 13.35
C ALA A 21 -1.80 2.50 14.25
N THR A 22 -2.95 2.39 14.92
CA THR A 22 -3.32 1.33 15.88
C THR A 22 -4.25 0.26 15.31
N VAL A 23 -4.66 0.39 14.04
CA VAL A 23 -5.56 -0.56 13.39
C VAL A 23 -4.83 -1.89 13.18
N PRO A 24 -5.46 -3.04 13.49
CA PRO A 24 -4.90 -4.34 13.15
C PRO A 24 -4.59 -4.43 11.66
N ARG A 25 -3.37 -4.86 11.33
CA ARG A 25 -2.91 -4.99 9.94
C ARG A 25 -2.14 -6.27 9.70
N ALA A 26 -2.32 -6.83 8.52
CA ALA A 26 -1.41 -7.81 7.95
C ALA A 26 -0.47 -7.11 6.98
N VAL A 27 0.79 -7.56 6.95
CA VAL A 27 1.77 -7.12 5.95
C VAL A 27 2.19 -8.35 5.18
N LEU A 28 2.13 -8.25 3.86
CA LEU A 28 2.61 -9.23 2.91
C LEU A 28 3.65 -8.58 2.01
N GLN A 29 4.41 -9.40 1.27
CA GLN A 29 5.42 -8.95 0.34
C GLN A 29 5.26 -9.69 -0.99
N ALA A 30 5.26 -8.93 -2.08
CA ALA A 30 5.25 -9.47 -3.43
C ALA A 30 6.61 -10.11 -3.76
N GLY A 31 6.58 -11.27 -4.42
CA GLY A 31 7.77 -12.00 -4.85
C GLY A 31 8.52 -11.33 -6.02
N ILE A 32 8.98 -10.09 -5.83
CA ILE A 32 9.70 -9.29 -6.84
C ILE A 32 11.23 -9.40 -6.73
N GLY A 33 11.73 -10.21 -5.79
CA GLY A 33 13.17 -10.44 -5.57
C GLY A 33 13.88 -9.36 -4.73
N ASP A 34 13.21 -8.25 -4.45
CA ASP A 34 13.71 -7.19 -3.58
C ASP A 34 13.15 -7.36 -2.15
N PRO A 35 14.00 -7.58 -1.12
CA PRO A 35 13.55 -7.78 0.25
C PRO A 35 13.06 -6.50 0.93
N GLU A 36 13.29 -5.32 0.37
CA GLU A 36 12.89 -4.02 0.94
C GLU A 36 11.77 -3.33 0.15
N ALA A 37 11.21 -3.99 -0.86
CA ALA A 37 10.13 -3.46 -1.68
C ALA A 37 8.96 -4.45 -1.87
N GLY A 38 7.92 -4.01 -2.57
CA GLY A 38 6.77 -4.85 -2.91
C GLY A 38 5.83 -5.14 -1.74
N TYR A 39 5.85 -4.32 -0.69
CA TYR A 39 4.98 -4.51 0.46
C TYR A 39 3.51 -4.25 0.12
N VAL A 40 2.64 -5.06 0.70
CA VAL A 40 1.19 -4.92 0.66
C VAL A 40 0.68 -4.92 2.10
N THR A 41 0.12 -3.81 2.53
CA THR A 41 -0.45 -3.66 3.88
C THR A 41 -1.96 -3.74 3.79
N ILE A 42 -2.55 -4.62 4.60
CA ILE A 42 -3.99 -4.89 4.63
C ILE A 42 -4.50 -4.49 6.02
N TYR A 43 -5.42 -3.55 6.07
CA TYR A 43 -6.04 -3.03 7.30
C TYR A 43 -7.46 -3.53 7.42
N GLU A 44 -7.83 -4.02 8.60
CA GLU A 44 -9.19 -4.49 8.87
C GLU A 44 -9.94 -3.50 9.77
N PHE A 45 -11.12 -3.10 9.32
CA PHE A 45 -12.04 -2.23 10.06
C PHE A 45 -13.35 -2.96 10.36
N ALA A 46 -14.13 -2.43 11.30
CA ALA A 46 -15.40 -3.02 11.71
C ALA A 46 -16.42 -3.09 10.56
N ASP A 47 -16.43 -2.09 9.68
CA ASP A 47 -17.36 -1.99 8.56
C ASP A 47 -16.80 -1.15 7.41
N ALA A 48 -17.51 -1.19 6.27
CA ALA A 48 -17.13 -0.50 5.05
C ALA A 48 -17.16 1.04 5.17
N ASN A 49 -18.02 1.59 6.02
CA ASN A 49 -18.10 3.05 6.19
C ASN A 49 -16.86 3.56 6.94
N THR A 50 -16.43 2.82 7.96
CA THR A 50 -15.21 3.09 8.72
C THR A 50 -13.98 2.95 7.83
N ALA A 51 -13.90 1.88 7.04
CA ALA A 51 -12.81 1.70 6.07
C ALA A 51 -12.77 2.85 5.05
N SER A 52 -13.91 3.26 4.51
CA SER A 52 -13.99 4.39 3.56
C SER A 52 -13.50 5.70 4.19
N ALA A 53 -13.96 6.03 5.40
CA ALA A 53 -13.56 7.27 6.09
C ALA A 53 -12.04 7.28 6.39
N ARG A 54 -11.49 6.15 6.85
CA ARG A 54 -10.05 6.02 7.12
C ARG A 54 -9.23 5.99 5.84
N GLY A 55 -9.77 5.42 4.77
CA GLY A 55 -9.16 5.43 3.45
C GLY A 55 -9.00 6.85 2.91
N ALA A 56 -10.03 7.69 3.06
CA ALA A 56 -9.95 9.10 2.69
C ALA A 56 -8.92 9.88 3.54
N GLU A 57 -8.85 9.60 4.85
CA GLU A 57 -7.80 10.17 5.72
C GLU A 57 -6.40 9.75 5.25
N PHE A 58 -6.21 8.48 4.88
CA PHE A 58 -4.91 7.98 4.42
C PHE A 58 -4.51 8.61 3.08
N ALA A 59 -5.43 8.68 2.11
CA ALA A 59 -5.16 9.36 0.85
C ALA A 59 -4.72 10.82 1.06
N ALA A 60 -5.47 11.59 1.85
CA ALA A 60 -5.12 12.97 2.18
C ALA A 60 -3.78 13.09 2.92
N TYR A 61 -3.43 12.09 3.75
CA TYR A 61 -2.15 12.04 4.42
C TYR A 61 -0.99 11.76 3.47
N LEU A 62 -1.15 10.82 2.53
CA LEU A 62 -0.14 10.51 1.50
C LEU A 62 0.11 11.73 0.58
N GLU A 63 -0.92 12.52 0.31
CA GLU A 63 -0.83 13.78 -0.43
C GLU A 63 -0.19 14.90 0.39
N SER A 64 -0.19 14.79 1.72
CA SER A 64 0.44 15.79 2.57
C SER A 64 1.96 15.74 2.43
N GLY A 65 2.62 16.90 2.53
CA GLY A 65 4.09 16.95 2.50
C GLY A 65 4.73 16.08 3.58
N PHE A 66 4.07 15.85 4.71
CA PHE A 66 4.57 14.95 5.75
C PHE A 66 4.48 13.47 5.32
N GLY A 67 3.37 13.05 4.72
CA GLY A 67 3.24 11.70 4.16
C GLY A 67 4.27 11.44 3.06
N GLN A 68 4.44 12.40 2.14
CA GLN A 68 5.38 12.29 1.02
C GLN A 68 6.85 12.18 1.47
N THR A 69 7.26 12.85 2.55
CA THR A 69 8.66 12.78 3.03
C THR A 69 9.13 11.39 3.45
N ASN A 70 8.21 10.44 3.63
CA ASN A 70 8.56 9.05 3.97
C ASN A 70 8.80 8.16 2.75
N TYR A 71 8.65 8.69 1.54
CA TYR A 71 8.76 7.96 0.28
C TYR A 71 9.70 8.68 -0.69
N PRO A 72 10.31 7.97 -1.66
CA PRO A 72 11.04 8.61 -2.74
C PRO A 72 10.10 9.47 -3.61
N LEU A 73 10.67 10.46 -4.30
CA LEU A 73 9.90 11.43 -5.09
C LEU A 73 9.11 10.81 -6.25
N ASP A 74 9.56 9.66 -6.76
CA ASP A 74 8.91 8.92 -7.85
C ASP A 74 7.93 7.83 -7.34
N ALA A 75 7.64 7.80 -6.03
CA ALA A 75 6.72 6.84 -5.46
C ALA A 75 5.33 6.96 -6.08
N GLN A 76 4.78 5.83 -6.51
CA GLN A 76 3.39 5.70 -6.93
C GLN A 76 2.64 4.88 -5.88
N PHE A 77 1.47 5.36 -5.50
CA PHE A 77 0.66 4.78 -4.44
C PHE A 77 -0.60 4.11 -5.01
N SER A 78 -1.00 3.02 -4.38
CA SER A 78 -2.33 2.45 -4.56
C SER A 78 -2.96 2.21 -3.19
N LEU A 79 -4.13 2.81 -3.00
CA LEU A 79 -5.01 2.57 -1.89
C LEU A 79 -6.36 2.12 -2.43
N ALA A 80 -6.86 0.99 -1.94
CA ALA A 80 -8.13 0.44 -2.38
C ALA A 80 -8.93 -0.13 -1.22
N GLN A 81 -10.24 -0.18 -1.37
CA GLN A 81 -11.18 -0.71 -0.39
C GLN A 81 -11.85 -1.99 -0.89
N VAL A 82 -11.99 -2.98 -0.01
CA VAL A 82 -12.80 -4.19 -0.21
C VAL A 82 -13.66 -4.38 1.04
N GLY A 83 -14.94 -3.99 0.99
CA GLY A 83 -15.80 -4.05 2.19
C GLY A 83 -15.20 -3.25 3.35
N GLY A 84 -15.00 -3.89 4.51
CA GLY A 84 -14.37 -3.31 5.70
C GLY A 84 -12.84 -3.26 5.68
N THR A 85 -12.21 -3.59 4.56
CA THR A 85 -10.75 -3.73 4.45
C THR A 85 -10.16 -2.64 3.57
N LEU A 86 -8.97 -2.12 3.95
CA LEU A 86 -8.13 -1.29 3.06
C LEU A 86 -6.86 -2.04 2.66
N ILE A 87 -6.49 -1.90 1.39
CA ILE A 87 -5.26 -2.46 0.83
C ILE A 87 -4.39 -1.29 0.37
N PHE A 88 -3.19 -1.19 0.94
CA PHE A 88 -2.19 -0.20 0.57
C PHE A 88 -0.94 -0.87 0.00
N THR A 89 -0.48 -0.38 -1.14
CA THR A 89 0.83 -0.71 -1.70
C THR A 89 1.41 0.50 -2.39
N TRP A 90 2.72 0.52 -2.56
CA TRP A 90 3.43 1.56 -3.30
C TRP A 90 4.64 0.95 -3.99
N TRP A 91 5.14 1.64 -5.01
CA TRP A 91 6.38 1.26 -5.67
C TRP A 91 7.11 2.50 -6.19
N SER A 92 8.41 2.34 -6.47
CA SER A 92 9.27 3.36 -7.08
C SER A 92 10.03 2.71 -8.23
N SER A 93 10.10 3.42 -9.35
CA SER A 93 10.84 2.99 -10.52
C SER A 93 12.35 3.18 -10.34
N GLU A 94 12.76 4.17 -9.54
CA GLU A 94 14.16 4.46 -9.24
C GLU A 94 14.76 3.45 -8.25
N LEU A 95 13.97 2.96 -7.29
CA LEU A 95 14.44 1.99 -6.30
C LEU A 95 14.33 0.53 -6.77
N ALA A 96 13.42 0.22 -7.70
CA ALA A 96 13.20 -1.17 -8.13
C ALA A 96 14.41 -1.77 -8.87
N ALA A 97 14.92 -2.89 -8.35
CA ALA A 97 15.97 -3.67 -9.01
C ALA A 97 15.50 -4.24 -10.37
N ASP A 98 14.27 -4.75 -10.43
CA ASP A 98 13.56 -5.13 -11.66
C ASP A 98 12.29 -4.30 -11.81
N ARG A 99 12.37 -3.26 -12.66
CA ARG A 99 11.27 -2.31 -12.87
C ARG A 99 10.05 -2.94 -13.53
N GLU A 100 10.24 -3.88 -14.44
CA GLU A 100 9.12 -4.49 -15.16
C GLU A 100 8.32 -5.38 -14.21
N LEU A 101 9.03 -6.22 -13.44
CA LEU A 101 8.42 -7.10 -12.46
C LEU A 101 7.74 -6.31 -11.33
N ALA A 102 8.41 -5.28 -10.78
CA ALA A 102 7.85 -4.43 -9.74
C ALA A 102 6.59 -3.69 -10.21
N ARG A 103 6.62 -3.13 -11.43
CA ARG A 103 5.45 -2.48 -12.03
C ARG A 103 4.31 -3.44 -12.22
N ALA A 104 4.56 -4.61 -12.81
CA ALA A 104 3.54 -5.63 -13.05
C ALA A 104 2.90 -6.11 -11.74
N ALA A 105 3.71 -6.25 -10.68
CA ALA A 105 3.21 -6.60 -9.36
C ALA A 105 2.31 -5.49 -8.79
N PHE A 106 2.78 -4.24 -8.82
CA PHE A 106 2.01 -3.09 -8.38
C PHE A 106 0.68 -2.95 -9.13
N GLU A 107 0.69 -3.04 -10.47
CA GLU A 107 -0.52 -2.96 -11.30
C GLU A 107 -1.52 -4.07 -10.96
N ALA A 108 -1.05 -5.30 -10.78
CA ALA A 108 -1.90 -6.43 -10.41
C ALA A 108 -2.53 -6.24 -9.01
N ILE A 109 -1.76 -5.81 -8.01
CA ILE A 109 -2.28 -5.54 -6.66
C ILE A 109 -3.27 -4.36 -6.70
N SER A 110 -2.94 -3.31 -7.45
CA SER A 110 -3.76 -2.09 -7.63
C SER A 110 -5.07 -2.32 -8.39
N SER A 111 -5.28 -3.52 -8.93
CA SER A 111 -6.53 -3.95 -9.55
C SER A 111 -7.55 -4.53 -8.55
N VAL A 112 -7.12 -4.79 -7.30
CA VAL A 112 -7.98 -5.36 -6.26
C VAL A 112 -8.77 -4.27 -5.54
N GLY A 113 -10.08 -4.44 -5.49
CA GLY A 113 -10.99 -3.56 -4.75
C GLY A 113 -11.33 -2.26 -5.48
N THR A 114 -12.05 -1.39 -4.78
CA THR A 114 -12.43 -0.06 -5.28
C THR A 114 -11.34 0.93 -4.94
N ARG A 115 -10.74 1.54 -5.96
CA ARG A 115 -9.65 2.52 -5.77
C ARG A 115 -10.14 3.74 -5.00
N ILE A 116 -9.34 4.16 -4.02
CA ILE A 116 -9.42 5.45 -3.36
C ILE A 116 -8.34 6.33 -4.01
N PRO A 117 -8.70 7.44 -4.67
CA PRO A 117 -7.73 8.32 -5.30
C PRO A 117 -6.70 8.84 -4.29
N VAL A 118 -5.44 8.82 -4.69
CA VAL A 118 -4.31 9.52 -4.05
C VAL A 118 -3.78 10.43 -5.15
N VAL A 119 -3.89 11.75 -4.98
CA VAL A 119 -3.55 12.75 -6.01
C VAL A 119 -2.05 13.01 -6.11
#